data_AF-A0A0G0JL36-F1
#
_entry.id   AF-A0A0G0JL36-F1
#
_cell.length_a   1.000
_cell.length_b   1.000
_cell.length_c   1.000
_cell.angle_alpha   90.00
_cell.angle_beta   90.00
_cell.angle_gamma   90.00
#
_symmetry.space_group_name_H-M   'P 1'
#
loop_
_entity.id
_entity.type
_entity.pdbx_description
1 polymer ?
#
loop_
_entity_poly.entity_id
_entity_poly.type
_entity_poly.pdbx_seq_one_letter_code
_entity_poly.pdbx_strand_id
1 'polypeptide(L)'
;MKKINEVGLSACPVCLSKNTYELYPANVDLKKIMFTYEFTPQSQKTFRVARCRKCTHAFCSPLPMNMYKNYEDVIDKEYLRHSQTRRLSSQSVLDIIRNYASGGKVFDIGCATGDFLSVAKSFGYSAEGLELSRWSAEIARKKDITVYMDRLKVLAQKFPARYDIVTMWGVIEHFQFPRDEMLCINRLLKPGGLLVIWTGNIDGIMSRILGRRWWYWQGQHIQYFTSRSLNSLASLFDFEHLITKRYPIAATYEQVNNSLKRYKFHKYLMPLIKLLFLIKPIWYLRLPGEMLWLGRKAFDK
;
A
#
# COMPACT_ATOMS: atom_id res chain seq x y z
N MET A 1 -16.88 -22.08 -4.04
CA MET A 1 -15.50 -21.81 -3.54
C MET A 1 -14.50 -22.30 -4.59
N LYS A 2 -13.73 -21.41 -5.22
CA LYS A 2 -12.74 -21.78 -6.24
C LYS A 2 -11.39 -22.08 -5.57
N LYS A 3 -10.76 -23.21 -5.90
CA LYS A 3 -9.42 -23.58 -5.41
C LYS A 3 -8.40 -22.51 -5.84
N ILE A 4 -7.58 -22.07 -4.90
CA ILE A 4 -6.44 -21.18 -5.16
C ILE A 4 -5.28 -22.08 -5.62
N ASN A 5 -4.82 -21.89 -6.85
CA ASN A 5 -3.61 -22.55 -7.35
C ASN A 5 -2.37 -21.84 -6.76
N GLU A 6 -1.23 -22.52 -6.70
CA GLU A 6 -0.03 -22.04 -6.01
C GLU A 6 1.20 -22.02 -6.92
N VAL A 7 2.08 -21.03 -6.75
CA VAL A 7 3.39 -20.96 -7.44
C VAL A 7 4.52 -20.85 -6.42
N GLY A 8 5.45 -21.79 -6.43
CA GLY A 8 6.64 -21.73 -5.57
C GLY A 8 7.66 -20.72 -6.11
N LEU A 9 7.98 -19.67 -5.34
CA LEU A 9 9.10 -18.79 -5.65
C LEU A 9 10.42 -19.44 -5.23
N SER A 10 11.31 -19.68 -6.18
CA SER A 10 12.66 -20.24 -5.95
C SER A 10 13.71 -19.20 -5.57
N ALA A 11 13.36 -17.91 -5.63
CA ALA A 11 14.22 -16.78 -5.32
C ALA A 11 13.41 -15.58 -4.79
N CYS A 12 14.09 -14.61 -4.19
CA CYS A 12 13.49 -13.36 -3.75
C CYS A 12 12.86 -12.59 -4.93
N PRO A 13 11.58 -12.18 -4.85
CA PRO A 13 10.89 -11.48 -5.95
C PRO A 13 11.41 -10.06 -6.20
N VAL A 14 12.22 -9.52 -5.29
CA VAL A 14 12.87 -8.21 -5.43
C VAL A 14 14.25 -8.33 -6.06
N CYS A 15 15.18 -9.02 -5.39
CA CYS A 15 16.60 -9.03 -5.78
C CYS A 15 17.10 -10.32 -6.44
N LEU A 16 16.21 -11.30 -6.66
CA LEU A 16 16.50 -12.62 -7.26
C LEU A 16 17.53 -13.48 -6.50
N SER A 17 17.92 -13.08 -5.28
CA SER A 17 18.75 -13.92 -4.43
C SER A 17 18.00 -15.18 -3.99
N LYS A 18 18.67 -16.33 -4.10
CA LYS A 18 18.21 -17.62 -3.54
C LYS A 18 18.51 -17.75 -2.03
N ASN A 19 19.28 -16.81 -1.46
CA ASN A 19 19.61 -16.81 -0.04
C ASN A 19 18.44 -16.27 0.79
N THR A 20 17.50 -17.15 1.09
CA THR A 20 16.28 -16.87 1.86
C THR A 20 16.15 -17.85 3.02
N TYR A 21 15.51 -17.43 4.10
CA TYR A 21 15.16 -18.29 5.23
C TYR A 21 13.68 -18.14 5.59
N GLU A 22 13.09 -19.15 6.22
CA GLU A 22 11.73 -19.03 6.72
C GLU A 22 11.69 -18.04 7.88
N LEU A 23 10.89 -16.97 7.72
CA LEU A 23 10.64 -16.02 8.79
C LEU A 23 9.49 -16.50 9.67
N TYR A 24 8.42 -17.00 9.04
CA TYR A 24 7.18 -17.39 9.68
C TYR A 24 6.51 -18.56 8.94
N PRO A 25 6.15 -19.67 9.64
CA PRO A 25 5.31 -20.72 9.04
C PRO A 25 3.88 -20.23 8.70
N ALA A 26 3.20 -20.91 7.78
CA ALA A 26 1.80 -20.58 7.47
C ALA A 26 0.89 -20.74 8.71
N ASN A 27 -0.03 -19.80 8.91
CA ASN A 27 -1.09 -19.90 9.93
C ASN A 27 -2.48 -19.55 9.36
N VAL A 28 -2.59 -19.41 8.04
CA VAL A 28 -3.85 -19.32 7.29
C VAL A 28 -4.19 -20.68 6.69
N ASP A 29 -5.48 -21.05 6.70
CA ASP A 29 -5.96 -22.17 5.89
C ASP A 29 -6.13 -21.69 4.45
N LEU A 30 -5.33 -22.26 3.53
CA LEU A 30 -5.30 -21.94 2.10
C LEU A 30 -6.68 -22.00 1.43
N LYS A 31 -7.62 -22.77 2.00
CA LYS A 31 -8.98 -22.95 1.47
C LYS A 31 -9.99 -21.90 1.95
N LYS A 32 -9.60 -21.01 2.88
CA LYS A 32 -10.50 -20.04 3.55
C LYS A 32 -9.93 -18.62 3.57
N ILE A 33 -9.52 -18.11 2.41
CA ILE A 33 -9.16 -16.69 2.29
C ILE A 33 -10.42 -15.89 2.00
N MET A 34 -10.79 -15.03 2.94
CA MET A 34 -11.76 -13.97 2.70
C MET A 34 -10.99 -12.67 2.45
N PHE A 35 -11.27 -12.03 1.31
CA PHE A 35 -10.83 -10.67 1.06
C PHE A 35 -11.83 -9.74 1.73
N THR A 36 -11.60 -9.44 3.00
CA THR A 36 -12.35 -8.43 3.74
C THR A 36 -11.37 -7.39 4.26
N TYR A 37 -11.67 -6.11 4.06
CA TYR A 37 -10.94 -5.00 4.66
C TYR A 37 -11.25 -4.82 6.16
N GLU A 38 -12.15 -5.64 6.72
CA GLU A 38 -12.38 -5.71 8.15
C GLU A 38 -11.11 -6.21 8.87
N PHE A 39 -10.60 -5.38 9.78
CA PHE A 39 -9.46 -5.73 10.63
C PHE A 39 -9.87 -6.68 11.76
N THR A 40 -10.16 -7.93 11.41
CA THR A 40 -10.51 -9.00 12.36
C THR A 40 -9.25 -9.78 12.81
N PRO A 41 -9.27 -10.50 13.96
CA PRO A 41 -8.18 -11.41 14.32
C PRO A 41 -7.87 -12.46 13.24
N GLN A 42 -8.87 -12.84 12.43
CA GLN A 42 -8.73 -13.74 11.30
C GLN A 42 -7.89 -13.14 10.17
N SER A 43 -7.89 -11.80 10.01
CA SER A 43 -7.05 -11.13 9.03
C SER A 43 -5.57 -11.18 9.38
N GLN A 44 -5.17 -11.48 10.63
CA GLN A 44 -3.77 -11.64 11.06
C GLN A 44 -3.12 -12.98 10.63
N LYS A 45 -3.85 -13.79 9.86
CA LYS A 45 -3.34 -15.06 9.33
C LYS A 45 -2.66 -14.82 8.00
N THR A 46 -1.48 -15.40 7.85
CA THR A 46 -0.59 -15.26 6.69
C THR A 46 -0.23 -16.62 6.13
N PHE A 47 0.13 -16.67 4.85
CA PHE A 47 0.83 -17.80 4.25
C PHE A 47 2.23 -17.97 4.88
N ARG A 48 2.96 -19.01 4.48
CA ARG A 48 4.37 -19.14 4.85
C ARG A 48 5.13 -17.93 4.30
N VAL A 49 5.85 -17.24 5.18
CA VAL A 49 6.65 -16.06 4.85
C VAL A 49 8.12 -16.41 4.87
N ALA A 50 8.80 -16.23 3.74
CA ALA A 50 10.24 -16.28 3.62
C ALA A 50 10.83 -14.86 3.70
N ARG A 51 12.07 -14.73 4.15
CA ARG A 51 12.81 -13.47 4.17
C ARG A 51 14.16 -13.61 3.49
N CYS A 52 14.49 -12.65 2.63
CA CYS A 52 15.75 -12.60 1.90
C CYS A 52 16.88 -12.05 2.78
N ARG A 53 18.02 -12.74 2.82
CA ARG A 53 19.20 -12.26 3.55
C ARG A 53 19.93 -11.10 2.85
N LYS A 54 19.75 -10.95 1.53
CA LYS A 54 20.45 -9.93 0.73
C LYS A 54 19.76 -8.56 0.81
N CYS A 55 18.48 -8.49 0.46
CA CYS A 55 17.74 -7.23 0.40
C CYS A 55 16.73 -7.04 1.53
N THR A 56 16.67 -7.94 2.51
CA THR A 56 15.77 -7.93 3.68
C THR A 56 14.27 -8.02 3.40
N HIS A 57 13.84 -8.12 2.13
CA HIS A 57 12.45 -8.34 1.72
C HIS A 57 11.88 -9.62 2.31
N ALA A 58 10.65 -9.57 2.82
CA ALA A 58 9.90 -10.77 3.14
C ALA A 58 8.70 -10.93 2.20
N PHE A 59 8.32 -12.18 1.92
CA PHE A 59 7.32 -12.51 0.91
C PHE A 59 6.69 -13.86 1.18
N CYS A 60 5.45 -14.03 0.75
CA CYS A 60 4.74 -15.30 0.79
C CYS A 60 5.31 -16.26 -0.25
N SER A 61 5.57 -17.50 0.14
CA SER A 61 5.94 -18.58 -0.76
C SER A 61 5.35 -19.88 -0.22
N PRO A 62 4.60 -20.68 -1.00
CA PRO A 62 4.17 -20.38 -2.36
C PRO A 62 3.23 -19.16 -2.43
N LEU A 63 3.16 -18.53 -3.61
CA LEU A 63 2.24 -17.43 -3.87
C LEU A 63 0.83 -17.98 -4.17
N PRO A 64 -0.22 -17.39 -3.58
CA PRO A 64 -1.59 -17.65 -4.01
C PRO A 64 -1.85 -17.07 -5.41
N MET A 65 -2.47 -17.86 -6.30
CA MET A 65 -2.90 -17.40 -7.63
C MET A 65 -4.28 -16.71 -7.58
N ASN A 66 -4.57 -15.91 -8.61
CA ASN A 66 -5.87 -15.25 -8.83
C ASN A 66 -6.32 -14.28 -7.73
N MET A 67 -5.40 -13.73 -6.94
CA MET A 67 -5.71 -12.74 -5.90
C MET A 67 -6.53 -11.57 -6.46
N TYR A 68 -6.15 -11.05 -7.63
CA TYR A 68 -6.81 -9.90 -8.29
C TYR A 68 -8.28 -10.13 -8.66
N LYS A 69 -8.66 -11.36 -9.03
CA LYS A 69 -10.03 -11.66 -9.46
C LYS A 69 -11.02 -11.53 -8.31
N ASN A 70 -10.56 -11.72 -7.08
CA ASN A 70 -11.39 -11.56 -5.90
C ASN A 70 -11.61 -10.08 -5.53
N TYR A 71 -10.85 -9.14 -6.09
CA TYR A 71 -10.99 -7.70 -5.82
C TYR A 71 -12.12 -7.03 -6.64
N GLU A 72 -12.44 -7.54 -7.84
CA GLU A 72 -13.40 -6.89 -8.75
C GLU A 72 -14.79 -6.70 -8.13
N ASP A 73 -15.25 -7.70 -7.36
CA ASP A 73 -16.58 -7.75 -6.76
C ASP A 73 -16.58 -7.32 -5.28
N VAL A 74 -15.49 -6.74 -4.77
CA VAL A 74 -15.43 -6.28 -3.37
C VAL A 74 -16.29 -5.04 -3.18
N ILE A 75 -17.18 -5.13 -2.18
CA ILE A 75 -17.99 -4.02 -1.67
C ILE A 75 -17.54 -3.78 -0.22
N ASP A 76 -17.11 -2.55 0.08
CA ASP A 76 -16.67 -2.17 1.42
C ASP A 76 -17.30 -0.83 1.85
N LYS A 77 -18.53 -0.90 2.35
CA LYS A 77 -19.23 0.30 2.85
C LYS A 77 -18.53 0.94 4.05
N GLU A 78 -17.80 0.16 4.85
CA GLU A 78 -17.06 0.67 6.01
C GLU A 78 -15.92 1.58 5.56
N TYR A 79 -15.32 1.29 4.40
CA TYR A 79 -14.33 2.16 3.76
C TYR A 79 -14.84 3.61 3.68
N LEU A 80 -16.12 3.85 3.38
CA LEU A 80 -16.65 5.21 3.22
C LEU A 80 -16.66 6.02 4.53
N ARG A 81 -16.82 5.37 5.69
CA ARG A 81 -16.87 6.05 7.00
C ARG A 81 -15.59 6.82 7.33
N HIS A 82 -14.47 6.44 6.73
CA HIS A 82 -13.16 7.03 7.00
C HIS A 82 -12.66 7.95 5.89
N SER A 83 -13.52 8.37 4.96
CA SER A 83 -13.14 9.25 3.84
C SER A 83 -12.58 10.60 4.31
N GLN A 84 -13.18 11.21 5.34
CA GLN A 84 -12.70 12.50 5.87
C GLN A 84 -11.26 12.42 6.39
N THR A 85 -10.95 11.44 7.23
CA THR A 85 -9.59 11.28 7.76
C THR A 85 -8.59 10.82 6.71
N ARG A 86 -9.01 10.02 5.73
CA ARG A 86 -8.16 9.72 4.56
C ARG A 86 -7.84 10.97 3.73
N ARG A 87 -8.81 11.87 3.52
CA ARG A 87 -8.56 13.15 2.82
C ARG A 87 -7.59 14.05 3.60
N LEU A 88 -7.69 14.10 4.93
CA LEU A 88 -6.72 14.83 5.77
C LEU A 88 -5.31 14.22 5.71
N SER A 89 -5.22 12.89 5.73
CA SER A 89 -3.95 12.18 5.53
C SER A 89 -3.38 12.48 4.13
N SER A 90 -4.23 12.42 3.10
CA SER A 90 -3.90 12.72 1.70
C SER A 90 -3.37 14.15 1.55
N GLN A 91 -3.97 15.12 2.24
CA GLN A 91 -3.49 16.49 2.27
C GLN A 91 -2.06 16.58 2.82
N SER A 92 -1.81 15.96 3.98
CA SER A 92 -0.49 15.96 4.61
C SER A 92 0.57 15.30 3.73
N VAL A 93 0.19 14.28 2.96
CA VAL A 93 1.09 13.64 2.01
C VAL A 93 1.30 14.50 0.77
N LEU A 94 0.24 15.13 0.25
CA LEU A 94 0.34 16.04 -0.89
C LEU A 94 1.26 17.23 -0.57
N ASP A 95 1.24 17.76 0.64
CA ASP A 95 2.17 18.81 1.08
C ASP A 95 3.63 18.34 1.03
N ILE A 96 3.90 17.06 1.28
CA ILE A 96 5.24 16.48 1.12
C ILE A 96 5.59 16.36 -0.37
N ILE A 97 4.67 15.85 -1.20
CA ILE A 97 4.84 15.68 -2.66
C ILE A 97 5.14 17.02 -3.32
N ARG A 98 4.45 18.09 -2.91
CA ARG A 98 4.59 19.46 -3.46
C ARG A 98 6.00 20.04 -3.35
N ASN A 99 6.84 19.55 -2.44
CA ASN A 99 8.24 19.93 -2.36
C ASN A 99 9.09 19.38 -3.53
N TYR A 100 8.58 18.39 -4.27
CA TYR A 100 9.29 17.70 -5.34
C TYR A 100 8.62 17.84 -6.71
N ALA A 101 7.30 18.07 -6.73
CA ALA A 101 6.50 18.36 -7.91
C ALA A 101 5.28 19.17 -7.47
N SER A 102 5.21 20.45 -7.85
CA SER A 102 4.18 21.40 -7.40
C SER A 102 2.87 21.34 -8.20
N GLY A 103 2.85 20.59 -9.31
CA GLY A 103 1.73 20.42 -10.21
C GLY A 103 1.95 19.26 -11.18
N GLY A 104 1.06 19.12 -12.17
CA GLY A 104 1.17 18.12 -13.23
C GLY A 104 0.09 17.04 -13.16
N LYS A 105 0.36 15.92 -13.82
CA LYS A 105 -0.58 14.81 -13.99
C LYS A 105 -0.23 13.65 -13.05
N VAL A 106 -1.16 13.35 -12.15
CA VAL A 106 -1.09 12.29 -11.15
C VAL A 106 -1.82 11.05 -11.63
N PHE A 107 -1.20 9.89 -11.45
CA PHE A 107 -1.82 8.58 -11.62
C PHE A 107 -1.76 7.78 -10.33
N ASP A 108 -2.91 7.47 -9.74
CA ASP A 108 -2.98 6.66 -8.51
C ASP A 108 -3.34 5.21 -8.85
N ILE A 109 -2.40 4.29 -8.59
CA ILE A 109 -2.60 2.85 -8.80
C ILE A 109 -3.28 2.30 -7.54
N GLY A 110 -4.45 1.69 -7.70
CA GLY A 110 -5.31 1.27 -6.60
C GLY A 110 -6.01 2.47 -5.93
N CYS A 111 -6.64 3.32 -6.73
CA CYS A 111 -7.17 4.61 -6.24
C CYS A 111 -8.40 4.49 -5.33
N ALA A 112 -8.96 3.29 -5.16
CA ALA A 112 -10.15 3.02 -4.37
C ALA A 112 -11.28 4.01 -4.70
N THR A 113 -11.88 4.64 -3.70
CA THR A 113 -12.95 5.64 -3.89
C THR A 113 -12.43 7.04 -4.29
N GLY A 114 -11.16 7.17 -4.68
CA GLY A 114 -10.58 8.40 -5.24
C GLY A 114 -10.33 9.53 -4.23
N ASP A 115 -10.16 9.21 -2.94
CA ASP A 115 -10.00 10.23 -1.88
C ASP A 115 -8.72 11.05 -2.06
N PHE A 116 -7.58 10.40 -2.34
CA PHE A 116 -6.31 11.09 -2.63
C PHE A 116 -6.40 11.93 -3.91
N LEU A 117 -6.91 11.34 -4.99
CA LEU A 117 -7.09 12.03 -6.27
C LEU A 117 -8.02 13.25 -6.16
N SER A 118 -9.06 13.18 -5.33
CA SER A 118 -9.94 14.34 -5.05
C SER A 118 -9.18 15.48 -4.39
N VAL A 119 -8.28 15.17 -3.44
CA VAL A 119 -7.42 16.15 -2.79
C VAL A 119 -6.39 16.70 -3.78
N ALA A 120 -5.79 15.86 -4.61
CA ALA A 120 -4.89 16.32 -5.67
C ALA A 120 -5.60 17.31 -6.63
N LYS A 121 -6.83 17.00 -7.08
CA LYS A 121 -7.63 17.91 -7.93
C LYS A 121 -7.89 19.26 -7.25
N SER A 122 -8.22 19.28 -5.95
CA SER A 122 -8.46 20.55 -5.24
C SER A 122 -7.19 21.42 -5.09
N PHE A 123 -6.01 20.87 -5.39
CA PHE A 123 -4.72 21.58 -5.43
C PHE A 123 -4.21 21.81 -6.85
N GLY A 124 -5.06 21.64 -7.88
CA GLY A 124 -4.76 21.98 -9.27
C GLY A 124 -4.08 20.88 -10.08
N TYR A 125 -3.98 19.65 -9.57
CA TYR A 125 -3.44 18.53 -10.34
C TYR A 125 -4.48 17.93 -11.28
N SER A 126 -4.02 17.47 -12.46
CA SER A 126 -4.80 16.54 -13.28
C SER A 126 -4.69 15.14 -12.70
N ALA A 127 -5.82 14.48 -12.46
CA ALA A 127 -5.86 13.23 -11.69
C ALA A 127 -6.57 12.11 -12.46
N GLU A 128 -5.88 11.01 -12.68
CA GLU A 128 -6.43 9.76 -13.20
C GLU A 128 -6.06 8.61 -12.24
N GLY A 129 -6.79 7.49 -12.28
CA GLY A 129 -6.51 6.36 -11.39
C GLY A 129 -6.78 5.00 -12.02
N LEU A 130 -6.18 3.96 -11.45
CA LEU A 130 -6.51 2.56 -11.71
C LEU A 130 -7.21 1.98 -10.48
N GLU A 131 -8.36 1.34 -10.66
CA GLU A 131 -9.05 0.61 -9.60
C GLU A 131 -9.74 -0.62 -10.20
N LEU A 132 -9.60 -1.79 -9.56
CA LEU A 132 -10.17 -3.04 -10.06
C LEU A 132 -11.58 -3.30 -9.51
N SER A 133 -11.88 -2.85 -8.29
CA SER A 133 -13.23 -2.93 -7.70
C SER A 133 -14.20 -2.04 -8.47
N ARG A 134 -15.24 -2.65 -9.06
CA ARG A 134 -16.27 -1.89 -9.80
C ARG A 134 -16.96 -0.88 -8.89
N TRP A 135 -17.28 -1.30 -7.68
CA TRP A 135 -17.94 -0.49 -6.67
C TRP A 135 -17.11 0.74 -6.28
N SER A 136 -15.82 0.57 -5.98
CA SER A 136 -14.92 1.69 -5.65
C SER A 136 -14.72 2.63 -6.84
N ALA A 137 -14.52 2.07 -8.04
CA ALA A 137 -14.31 2.82 -9.27
C ALA A 137 -15.53 3.69 -9.62
N GLU A 138 -16.76 3.20 -9.45
CA GLU A 138 -17.98 3.97 -9.66
C GLU A 138 -18.09 5.17 -8.69
N ILE A 139 -17.72 4.98 -7.42
CA ILE A 139 -17.71 6.06 -6.43
C ILE A 139 -16.67 7.11 -6.78
N ALA A 140 -15.48 6.70 -7.21
CA ALA A 140 -14.44 7.61 -7.66
C ALA A 140 -14.86 8.39 -8.91
N ARG A 141 -15.48 7.73 -9.90
CA ARG A 141 -15.99 8.38 -11.13
C ARG A 141 -17.03 9.46 -10.84
N LYS A 142 -17.89 9.26 -9.82
CA LYS A 142 -18.85 10.30 -9.36
C LYS A 142 -18.18 11.56 -8.82
N LYS A 143 -16.88 11.53 -8.53
CA LYS A 143 -16.06 12.70 -8.14
C LYS A 143 -15.33 13.32 -9.33
N ASP A 144 -15.79 13.06 -10.55
CA ASP A 144 -15.20 13.53 -11.80
C ASP A 144 -13.73 13.06 -11.97
N ILE A 145 -13.45 11.82 -11.57
CA ILE A 145 -12.12 11.20 -11.72
C ILE A 145 -12.19 10.21 -12.87
N THR A 146 -11.23 10.29 -13.79
CA THR A 146 -11.04 9.23 -14.79
C THR A 146 -10.44 8.00 -14.12
N VAL A 147 -11.19 6.91 -14.09
CA VAL A 147 -10.76 5.64 -13.48
C VAL A 147 -10.72 4.54 -14.53
N TYR A 148 -9.56 3.92 -14.69
CA TYR A 148 -9.35 2.75 -15.54
C TYR A 148 -9.49 1.46 -14.72
N MET A 149 -10.18 0.49 -15.30
CA MET A 149 -10.37 -0.84 -14.72
C MET A 149 -9.68 -1.87 -15.61
N ASP A 150 -8.34 -1.81 -15.63
CA ASP A 150 -7.51 -2.65 -16.50
C ASP A 150 -6.21 -3.03 -15.76
N ARG A 151 -5.42 -3.92 -16.36
CA ARG A 151 -4.09 -4.28 -15.86
C ARG A 151 -3.10 -3.15 -16.10
N LEU A 152 -2.20 -2.96 -15.15
CA LEU A 152 -1.16 -1.93 -15.23
C LEU A 152 -0.32 -2.04 -16.51
N LYS A 153 -0.02 -3.28 -16.95
CA LYS A 153 0.67 -3.56 -18.21
C LYS A 153 -0.02 -2.97 -19.44
N VAL A 154 -1.35 -3.03 -19.52
CA VAL A 154 -2.13 -2.49 -20.64
C VAL A 154 -2.06 -0.96 -20.62
N LEU A 155 -2.23 -0.36 -19.44
CA LEU A 155 -2.17 1.10 -19.29
C LEU A 155 -0.76 1.64 -19.58
N ALA A 156 0.30 0.94 -19.15
CA ALA A 156 1.68 1.33 -19.43
C ALA A 156 2.00 1.31 -20.93
N GLN A 157 1.37 0.41 -21.70
CA GLN A 157 1.48 0.39 -23.16
C GLN A 157 0.72 1.54 -23.81
N LYS A 158 -0.49 1.84 -23.31
CA LYS A 158 -1.36 2.89 -23.84
C LYS A 158 -0.89 4.32 -23.50
N PHE A 159 -0.23 4.48 -22.36
CA PHE A 159 0.11 5.78 -21.77
C PHE A 159 1.58 5.92 -21.38
N PRO A 160 2.55 5.65 -22.29
CA PRO A 160 3.95 5.81 -21.97
C PRO A 160 4.29 7.29 -21.68
N ALA A 161 5.14 7.54 -20.69
CA ALA A 161 5.64 8.86 -20.30
C ALA A 161 4.52 9.92 -20.16
N ARG A 162 3.36 9.55 -19.61
CA ARG A 162 2.19 10.42 -19.52
C ARG A 162 2.11 11.17 -18.19
N TYR A 163 2.65 10.60 -17.12
CA TYR A 163 2.40 11.06 -15.76
C TYR A 163 3.63 11.69 -15.13
N ASP A 164 3.43 12.80 -14.43
CA ASP A 164 4.47 13.48 -13.65
C ASP A 164 4.64 12.83 -12.28
N ILE A 165 3.55 12.26 -11.75
CA ILE A 165 3.52 11.60 -10.44
C ILE A 165 2.72 10.30 -10.56
N VAL A 166 3.26 9.20 -10.06
CA VAL A 166 2.55 7.94 -9.83
C VAL A 166 2.52 7.65 -8.34
N THR A 167 1.35 7.35 -7.80
CA THR A 167 1.15 7.03 -6.38
C THR A 167 0.62 5.62 -6.17
N MET A 168 0.97 5.03 -5.03
CA MET A 168 0.47 3.75 -4.56
C MET A 168 0.23 3.82 -3.05
N TRP A 169 -1.02 3.62 -2.62
CA TRP A 169 -1.42 3.65 -1.21
C TRP A 169 -1.80 2.26 -0.72
N GLY A 170 -0.84 1.50 -0.18
CA GLY A 170 -1.12 0.15 0.32
C GLY A 170 -1.40 -0.85 -0.81
N VAL A 171 -0.66 -0.75 -1.91
CA VAL A 171 -0.89 -1.54 -3.13
C VAL A 171 0.27 -2.49 -3.43
N ILE A 172 1.50 -2.05 -3.23
CA ILE A 172 2.71 -2.80 -3.61
C ILE A 172 2.82 -4.14 -2.85
N GLU A 173 2.26 -4.23 -1.63
CA GLU A 173 2.15 -5.46 -0.83
C GLU A 173 1.33 -6.58 -1.50
N HIS A 174 0.50 -6.23 -2.48
CA HIS A 174 -0.36 -7.15 -3.21
C HIS A 174 0.21 -7.56 -4.58
N PHE A 175 1.37 -7.05 -4.98
CA PHE A 175 1.98 -7.40 -6.26
C PHE A 175 2.55 -8.83 -6.22
N GLN A 176 2.06 -9.68 -7.12
CA GLN A 176 2.62 -11.02 -7.28
C GLN A 176 4.06 -10.94 -7.81
N PHE A 177 4.29 -10.06 -8.80
CA PHE A 177 5.59 -9.86 -9.43
C PHE A 177 5.99 -8.37 -9.38
N PRO A 178 6.51 -7.87 -8.24
CA PRO A 178 6.82 -6.45 -8.06
C PRO A 178 7.76 -5.87 -9.12
N ARG A 179 8.66 -6.67 -9.66
CA ARG A 179 9.57 -6.28 -10.74
C ARG A 179 8.83 -5.90 -12.03
N ASP A 180 7.88 -6.74 -12.45
CA ASP A 180 7.13 -6.52 -13.67
C ASP A 180 6.21 -5.30 -13.56
N GLU A 181 5.62 -5.11 -12.39
CA GLU A 181 4.80 -3.94 -12.08
C GLU A 181 5.65 -2.66 -12.04
N MET A 182 6.83 -2.69 -11.43
CA MET A 182 7.76 -1.55 -11.40
C MET A 182 8.24 -1.14 -12.80
N LEU A 183 8.42 -2.09 -13.72
CA LEU A 183 8.71 -1.79 -15.12
C LEU A 183 7.54 -1.04 -15.78
N CYS A 184 6.30 -1.45 -15.50
CA CYS A 184 5.11 -0.76 -16.00
C CYS A 184 4.97 0.66 -15.41
N ILE A 185 5.24 0.82 -14.12
CA ILE A 185 5.26 2.12 -13.42
C ILE A 185 6.31 3.05 -14.03
N ASN A 186 7.53 2.56 -14.24
CA ASN A 186 8.59 3.33 -14.89
C ASN A 186 8.14 3.82 -16.28
N ARG A 187 7.50 2.95 -17.09
CA ARG A 187 7.01 3.31 -18.42
C ARG A 187 5.91 4.36 -18.39
N LEU A 188 5.02 4.35 -17.39
CA LEU A 188 3.96 5.36 -17.23
C LEU A 188 4.52 6.76 -16.90
N LEU A 189 5.62 6.81 -16.15
CA LEU A 189 6.24 8.05 -15.69
C LEU A 189 7.06 8.74 -16.79
N LYS A 190 6.91 10.06 -16.88
CA LYS A 190 7.84 10.93 -17.62
C LYS A 190 9.26 10.84 -17.02
N PRO A 191 10.31 11.11 -17.81
CA PRO A 191 11.65 11.33 -17.25
C PRO A 191 11.61 12.39 -16.14
N GLY A 192 12.29 12.15 -15.03
CA GLY A 192 12.23 13.03 -13.85
C GLY A 192 10.93 12.95 -13.03
N GLY A 193 9.96 12.10 -13.42
CA GLY A 193 8.69 11.91 -12.73
C GLY A 193 8.83 11.24 -11.36
N LEU A 194 7.87 11.47 -10.48
CA LEU A 194 7.89 11.04 -9.08
C LEU A 194 7.10 9.75 -8.87
N LEU A 195 7.68 8.79 -8.17
CA LEU A 195 7.00 7.62 -7.62
C LEU A 195 6.83 7.77 -6.11
N VAL A 196 5.60 7.65 -5.63
CA VAL A 196 5.25 7.79 -4.20
C VAL A 196 4.55 6.53 -3.72
N ILE A 197 5.06 5.94 -2.64
CA ILE A 197 4.59 4.65 -2.14
C ILE A 197 4.34 4.77 -0.64
N TRP A 198 3.13 4.47 -0.20
CA TRP A 198 2.88 4.08 1.19
C TRP A 198 2.75 2.56 1.28
N THR A 199 3.47 1.98 2.22
CA THR A 199 3.40 0.56 2.54
C THR A 199 3.97 0.33 3.95
N GLY A 200 3.82 -0.87 4.49
CA GLY A 200 4.40 -1.26 5.77
C GLY A 200 5.92 -1.43 5.68
N ASN A 201 6.61 -1.16 6.79
CA ASN A 201 8.03 -1.43 6.97
C ASN A 201 8.23 -2.51 8.04
N ILE A 202 8.57 -3.73 7.61
CA ILE A 202 8.74 -4.86 8.53
C ILE A 202 9.96 -4.72 9.46
N ASP A 203 10.90 -3.82 9.15
CA ASP A 203 12.02 -3.47 10.03
C ASP A 203 11.71 -2.29 10.95
N GLY A 204 10.50 -1.71 10.85
CA GLY A 204 10.03 -0.69 11.75
C GLY A 204 9.96 -1.16 13.21
N ILE A 205 10.18 -0.24 14.14
CA ILE A 205 10.17 -0.52 15.59
C ILE A 205 8.88 -1.24 16.01
N MET A 206 7.73 -0.76 15.51
CA MET A 206 6.43 -1.35 15.84
C MET A 206 6.29 -2.78 15.30
N SER A 207 6.76 -3.02 14.07
CA SER A 207 6.79 -4.36 13.47
C SER A 207 7.65 -5.32 14.29
N ARG A 208 8.84 -4.89 14.70
CA ARG A 208 9.78 -5.72 15.47
C ARG A 208 9.26 -6.07 16.87
N ILE A 209 8.67 -5.10 17.57
CA ILE A 209 8.13 -5.30 18.92
C ILE A 209 6.90 -6.23 18.88
N LEU A 210 5.98 -6.00 17.94
CA LEU A 210 4.73 -6.75 17.88
C LEU A 210 4.88 -8.10 17.16
N GLY A 211 5.94 -8.28 16.36
CA GLY A 211 6.17 -9.48 15.55
C GLY A 211 4.93 -9.80 14.71
N ARG A 212 4.50 -11.07 14.74
CA ARG A 212 3.26 -11.53 14.05
C ARG A 212 1.98 -10.82 14.47
N ARG A 213 1.93 -10.20 15.64
CA ARG A 213 0.73 -9.48 16.10
C ARG A 213 0.60 -8.10 15.47
N TRP A 214 1.63 -7.65 14.75
CA TRP A 214 1.57 -6.39 14.03
C TRP A 214 0.48 -6.45 12.95
N TRP A 215 -0.36 -5.42 12.90
CA TRP A 215 -1.56 -5.36 12.06
C TRP A 215 -1.31 -5.62 10.57
N TYR A 216 -0.08 -5.40 10.12
CA TYR A 216 0.32 -5.48 8.73
C TYR A 216 0.52 -6.92 8.22
N TRP A 217 0.64 -7.91 9.13
CA TRP A 217 0.69 -9.32 8.75
C TRP A 217 -0.71 -9.81 8.37
N GLN A 218 -1.12 -9.54 7.13
CA GLN A 218 -2.45 -9.87 6.64
C GLN A 218 -2.45 -10.94 5.56
N GLY A 219 -3.50 -11.75 5.50
CA GLY A 219 -3.65 -12.82 4.50
C GLY A 219 -3.72 -12.33 3.06
N GLN A 220 -4.11 -11.07 2.87
CA GLN A 220 -4.10 -10.40 1.56
C GLN A 220 -2.72 -9.84 1.17
N HIS A 221 -1.82 -9.62 2.14
CA HIS A 221 -0.47 -9.14 1.86
C HIS A 221 0.42 -10.33 1.51
N ILE A 222 1.08 -10.25 0.36
CA ILE A 222 1.97 -11.30 -0.13
C ILE A 222 3.42 -10.81 -0.30
N GLN A 223 3.62 -9.50 -0.24
CA GLN A 223 4.93 -8.84 -0.21
C GLN A 223 5.03 -7.99 1.05
N TYR A 224 6.19 -8.01 1.69
CA TYR A 224 6.44 -7.32 2.95
C TYR A 224 7.78 -6.58 2.87
N PHE A 225 7.68 -5.27 2.68
CA PHE A 225 8.83 -4.43 2.38
C PHE A 225 9.57 -3.94 3.61
N THR A 226 10.83 -3.61 3.39
CA THR A 226 11.71 -2.80 4.24
C THR A 226 12.15 -1.61 3.41
N SER A 227 12.64 -0.54 4.03
CA SER A 227 13.23 0.57 3.25
C SER A 227 14.38 0.10 2.37
N ARG A 228 15.19 -0.86 2.84
CA ARG A 228 16.27 -1.47 2.06
C ARG A 228 15.77 -2.27 0.86
N SER A 229 14.74 -3.11 1.04
CA SER A 229 14.20 -3.89 -0.08
C SER A 229 13.51 -3.00 -1.11
N LEU A 230 12.82 -1.95 -0.67
CA LEU A 230 12.17 -1.01 -1.57
C LEU A 230 13.20 -0.19 -2.36
N ASN A 231 14.26 0.30 -1.73
CA ASN A 231 15.39 0.95 -2.42
C ASN A 231 16.07 -0.01 -3.40
N SER A 232 16.26 -1.28 -3.00
CA SER A 232 16.84 -2.30 -3.87
C SER A 232 15.94 -2.59 -5.08
N LEU A 233 14.62 -2.57 -4.91
CA LEU A 233 13.68 -2.75 -6.01
C LEU A 233 13.70 -1.53 -6.94
N ALA A 234 13.56 -0.34 -6.37
CA ALA A 234 13.50 0.94 -7.09
C ALA A 234 14.75 1.17 -7.97
N SER A 235 15.94 0.94 -7.44
CA SER A 235 17.20 1.13 -8.17
C SER A 235 17.38 0.21 -9.38
N LEU A 236 16.69 -0.94 -9.42
CA LEU A 236 16.71 -1.83 -10.59
C LEU A 236 15.87 -1.32 -11.77
N PHE A 237 15.06 -0.28 -11.55
CA PHE A 237 14.15 0.30 -12.53
C PHE A 237 14.34 1.82 -12.63
N ASP A 238 15.59 2.27 -12.48
CA ASP A 238 16.01 3.66 -12.67
C ASP A 238 15.28 4.68 -11.79
N PHE A 239 14.87 4.27 -10.60
CA PHE A 239 14.38 5.18 -9.58
C PHE A 239 15.46 5.53 -8.57
N GLU A 240 15.77 6.82 -8.47
CA GLU A 240 16.61 7.38 -7.42
C GLU A 240 15.77 7.62 -6.16
N HIS A 241 16.24 7.13 -5.01
CA HIS A 241 15.56 7.35 -3.73
C HIS A 241 15.73 8.81 -3.29
N LEU A 242 14.62 9.49 -2.99
CA LEU A 242 14.65 10.85 -2.46
C LEU A 242 14.54 10.86 -0.94
N ILE A 243 13.45 10.31 -0.41
CA ILE A 243 13.17 10.30 1.03
C ILE A 243 12.38 9.06 1.46
N THR A 244 12.55 8.69 2.72
CA THR A 244 11.63 7.81 3.43
C THR A 244 11.21 8.48 4.73
N LYS A 245 9.90 8.67 4.92
CA LYS A 245 9.30 9.23 6.13
C LYS A 245 8.30 8.24 6.70
N ARG A 246 7.82 8.49 7.92
CA ARG A 246 6.64 7.80 8.44
C ARG A 246 5.38 8.41 7.84
N TYR A 247 4.47 7.58 7.36
CA TYR A 247 3.24 8.03 6.74
C TYR A 247 2.35 8.79 7.76
N PRO A 248 1.84 9.99 7.43
CA PRO A 248 0.98 10.75 8.32
C PRO A 248 -0.46 10.23 8.23
N ILE A 249 -0.95 9.61 9.31
CA ILE A 249 -2.31 9.10 9.42
C ILE A 249 -3.12 10.06 10.27
N ALA A 250 -4.09 10.76 9.67
CA ALA A 250 -5.14 11.41 10.44
C ALA A 250 -6.07 10.32 10.99
N ALA A 251 -6.32 10.33 12.29
CA ALA A 251 -7.18 9.33 12.95
C ALA A 251 -8.10 9.99 13.97
N THR A 252 -9.32 9.46 14.07
CA THR A 252 -10.25 9.74 15.18
C THR A 252 -10.03 8.75 16.33
N TYR A 253 -10.64 9.03 17.49
CA TYR A 253 -10.64 8.12 18.63
C TYR A 253 -11.15 6.73 18.24
N GLU A 254 -12.25 6.68 17.48
CA GLU A 254 -12.86 5.44 17.03
C GLU A 254 -11.88 4.60 16.20
N GLN A 255 -11.17 5.23 15.26
CA GLN A 255 -10.19 4.55 14.42
C GLN A 255 -9.01 4.03 15.24
N VAL A 256 -8.50 4.82 16.18
CA VAL A 256 -7.42 4.38 17.09
C VAL A 256 -7.91 3.22 17.96
N ASN A 257 -9.11 3.33 18.52
CA ASN A 257 -9.73 2.29 19.34
C ASN A 257 -9.90 0.98 18.54
N ASN A 258 -10.51 1.07 17.36
CA ASN A 258 -10.71 -0.08 16.46
C ASN A 258 -9.37 -0.71 16.07
N SER A 259 -8.35 0.10 15.79
CA SER A 259 -7.01 -0.39 15.51
C SER A 259 -6.39 -1.09 16.73
N LEU A 260 -6.57 -0.57 17.94
CA LEU A 260 -5.96 -1.13 19.14
C LEU A 260 -6.72 -2.31 19.74
N LYS A 261 -8.01 -2.53 19.44
CA LYS A 261 -8.82 -3.66 19.93
C LYS A 261 -8.15 -5.03 19.78
N ARG A 262 -7.26 -5.17 18.79
CA ARG A 262 -6.47 -6.39 18.52
C ARG A 262 -5.39 -6.69 19.57
N TYR A 263 -5.04 -5.72 20.42
CA TYR A 263 -4.04 -5.88 21.46
C TYR A 263 -4.70 -5.95 22.84
N LYS A 264 -4.24 -6.88 23.68
CA LYS A 264 -4.82 -7.13 25.02
C LYS A 264 -4.79 -5.89 25.92
N PHE A 265 -3.77 -5.05 25.78
CA PHE A 265 -3.59 -3.85 26.59
C PHE A 265 -4.53 -2.69 26.22
N HIS A 266 -5.28 -2.76 25.12
CA HIS A 266 -6.11 -1.63 24.67
C HIS A 266 -7.14 -1.19 25.73
N LYS A 267 -7.71 -2.14 26.48
CA LYS A 267 -8.74 -1.85 27.50
C LYS A 267 -8.23 -0.91 28.60
N TYR A 268 -6.94 -0.98 28.91
CA TYR A 268 -6.30 -0.14 29.92
C TYR A 268 -5.82 1.19 29.34
N LEU A 269 -5.38 1.19 28.07
CA LEU A 269 -4.80 2.35 27.41
C LEU A 269 -5.86 3.34 26.89
N MET A 270 -6.97 2.83 26.34
CA MET A 270 -7.96 3.65 25.64
C MET A 270 -8.70 4.68 26.51
N PRO A 271 -9.03 4.41 27.80
CA PRO A 271 -9.64 5.41 28.67
C PRO A 271 -8.79 6.68 28.82
N LEU A 272 -7.47 6.53 28.96
CA LEU A 272 -6.53 7.65 29.04
C LEU A 272 -6.43 8.39 27.71
N ILE A 273 -6.34 7.65 26.59
CA ILE A 273 -6.31 8.24 25.24
C ILE A 273 -7.59 9.02 24.95
N LYS A 274 -8.75 8.57 25.43
CA LYS A 274 -10.06 9.22 25.18
C LYS A 274 -10.04 10.70 25.57
N LEU A 275 -9.40 11.05 26.68
CA LEU A 275 -9.29 12.43 27.15
C LEU A 275 -8.58 13.33 26.13
N LEU A 276 -7.52 12.84 25.47
CA LEU A 276 -6.80 13.58 24.43
C LEU A 276 -7.68 13.88 23.21
N PHE A 277 -8.60 12.96 22.89
CA PHE A 277 -9.52 13.10 21.75
C PHE A 277 -10.73 13.98 22.04
N LEU A 278 -11.05 14.25 23.31
CA LEU A 278 -12.06 15.25 23.69
C LEU A 278 -11.57 16.68 23.40
N ILE A 279 -10.27 16.93 23.56
CA ILE A 279 -9.64 18.23 23.29
C ILE A 279 -9.45 18.43 21.78
N LYS A 280 -8.95 17.39 21.10
CA LYS A 280 -8.68 17.43 19.67
C LYS A 280 -9.24 16.17 19.00
N PRO A 281 -10.33 16.25 18.21
CA PRO A 281 -11.02 15.06 17.71
C PRO A 281 -10.23 14.28 16.66
N ILE A 282 -9.23 14.92 16.02
CA ILE A 282 -8.40 14.31 14.97
C ILE A 282 -6.93 14.52 15.29
N TRP A 283 -6.17 13.42 15.29
CA TRP A 283 -4.73 13.41 15.53
C TRP A 283 -3.97 12.88 14.31
N TYR A 284 -2.81 13.48 14.04
CA TYR A 284 -1.89 13.00 13.00
C TYR A 284 -0.84 12.08 13.60
N LEU A 285 -0.99 10.79 13.35
CA LEU A 285 -0.13 9.72 13.86
C LEU A 285 0.94 9.37 12.82
N ARG A 286 2.17 9.16 13.30
CA ARG A 286 3.31 8.69 12.50
C ARG A 286 3.83 7.39 13.08
N LEU A 287 3.13 6.31 12.76
CA LEU A 287 3.38 5.00 13.34
C LEU A 287 4.73 4.43 12.86
N PRO A 288 5.61 3.94 13.76
CA PRO A 288 6.95 3.47 13.41
C PRO A 288 6.97 2.06 12.79
N GLY A 289 5.88 1.68 12.11
CA GLY A 289 5.78 0.53 11.21
C GLY A 289 5.32 0.92 9.80
N GLU A 290 4.96 2.18 9.56
CA GLU A 290 4.45 2.67 8.29
C GLU A 290 5.51 3.52 7.61
N MET A 291 5.74 3.30 6.31
CA MET A 291 6.67 4.14 5.54
C MET A 291 5.99 4.78 4.33
N LEU A 292 6.30 6.07 4.15
CA LEU A 292 6.08 6.84 2.94
C LEU A 292 7.43 6.96 2.24
N TRP A 293 7.56 6.35 1.08
CA TRP A 293 8.76 6.32 0.26
C TRP A 293 8.54 7.14 -1.01
N LEU A 294 9.49 8.02 -1.33
CA LEU A 294 9.50 8.79 -2.58
C LEU A 294 10.79 8.50 -3.34
N GLY A 295 10.65 8.32 -4.66
CA GLY A 295 11.77 8.25 -5.57
C GLY A 295 11.47 8.94 -6.89
N ARG A 296 12.52 9.33 -7.60
CA ARG A 296 12.45 10.03 -8.88
C ARG A 296 12.93 9.10 -9.97
N LYS A 297 12.17 8.98 -11.06
CA LYS A 297 12.66 8.33 -12.28
C LYS A 297 13.83 9.15 -12.82
N ALA A 298 14.95 8.50 -13.12
CA ALA A 298 16.09 9.17 -13.74
C ALA A 298 15.66 9.91 -15.02
N PHE A 299 16.34 11.01 -15.32
CA PHE A 299 16.23 11.63 -16.63
C PHE A 299 16.85 10.67 -17.66
N ASP A 300 16.27 10.59 -18.86
CA ASP A 300 16.89 9.84 -19.95
C ASP A 300 18.31 10.40 -20.15
N LYS A 301 19.31 9.51 -20.15
CA LYS A 301 20.71 9.86 -20.39
C LYS A 301 20.96 10.12 -21.87
#